data_AF-A0A109LDR7-F1
#
_entry.id   AF-A0A109LDR7-F1
#
_cell.length_a   1.000
_cell.length_b   1.000
_cell.length_c   1.000
_cell.angle_alpha   90.00
_cell.angle_beta   90.00
_cell.angle_gamma   90.00
#
_symmetry.space_group_name_H-M   'P 1'
#
loop_
_entity.id
_entity.type
_entity.pdbx_description
1 polymer ?
#
loop_
_entity_poly.entity_id
_entity_poly.type
_entity_poly.pdbx_seq_one_letter_code
_entity_poly.pdbx_strand_id
1 'polypeptide(L)'
;MGNADEAQQAQLVSGTRRYLHQAWVVFADQFAGQLFTPSNAPNALGIMAAAVSRWDDAREVLGNLAPGFAQSLERVDADPVVAPVFARHWPQWKVS
;
A
#
# COMPACT_ATOMS: atom_id res chain seq x y z
N MET A 1 -9.15 37.23 -5.97
CA MET A 1 -8.11 36.44 -6.67
C MET A 1 -7.62 35.32 -5.73
N GLY A 2 -8.42 34.29 -5.48
CA GLY A 2 -8.07 33.21 -4.53
C GLY A 2 -8.36 31.80 -5.04
N ASN A 3 -8.76 31.65 -6.30
CA ASN A 3 -9.18 30.37 -6.89
C ASN A 3 -8.08 29.73 -7.78
N ALA A 4 -7.02 30.48 -8.09
CA ALA A 4 -5.91 29.98 -8.92
C ALA A 4 -4.97 29.06 -8.11
N ASP A 5 -4.75 29.37 -6.83
CA ASP A 5 -3.87 28.58 -5.95
C ASP A 5 -4.48 27.23 -5.57
N GLU A 6 -5.79 27.16 -5.28
CA GLU A 6 -6.47 25.90 -4.94
C GLU A 6 -6.53 24.93 -6.12
N ALA A 7 -6.79 25.44 -7.33
CA ALA A 7 -6.81 24.63 -8.54
C ALA A 7 -5.42 24.08 -8.92
N GLN A 8 -4.37 24.89 -8.71
CA GLN A 8 -2.98 24.45 -8.92
C GLN A 8 -2.51 23.45 -7.85
N GLN A 9 -2.87 23.67 -6.58
CA GLN A 9 -2.60 22.70 -5.52
C GLN A 9 -3.33 21.37 -5.77
N ALA A 10 -4.60 21.41 -6.18
CA ALA A 10 -5.37 20.21 -6.52
C ALA A 10 -4.76 19.45 -7.71
N GLN A 11 -4.24 20.14 -8.72
CA GLN A 11 -3.53 19.51 -9.85
C GLN A 11 -2.21 18.87 -9.44
N LEU A 12 -1.45 19.49 -8.53
CA LEU A 12 -0.21 18.92 -8.00
C LEU A 12 -0.47 17.68 -7.13
N VAL A 13 -1.52 17.71 -6.31
CA VAL A 13 -1.95 16.58 -5.48
C VAL A 13 -2.47 15.43 -6.34
N SER A 14 -3.23 15.70 -7.41
CA SER A 14 -3.71 14.65 -8.30
C SER A 14 -2.59 14.02 -9.13
N GLY A 15 -1.62 14.84 -9.59
CA GLY A 15 -0.44 14.37 -10.31
C GLY A 15 0.46 13.47 -9.47
N THR A 16 0.69 13.84 -8.20
CA THR A 16 1.48 13.04 -7.25
C THR A 16 0.78 11.73 -6.88
N ARG A 17 -0.54 11.75 -6.69
CA ARG A 17 -1.34 10.53 -6.48
C ARG A 17 -1.28 9.58 -7.68
N ARG A 18 -1.40 10.08 -8.91
CA ARG A 18 -1.26 9.26 -10.13
C ARG A 18 0.13 8.63 -10.25
N TYR A 19 1.18 9.38 -9.93
CA TYR A 19 2.54 8.85 -9.91
C TYR A 19 2.72 7.75 -8.86
N LEU A 20 2.18 7.96 -7.65
CA LEU A 20 2.21 6.97 -6.58
C LEU A 20 1.50 5.67 -6.98
N HIS A 21 0.32 5.77 -7.61
CA HIS A 21 -0.39 4.59 -8.13
C HIS A 21 0.43 3.86 -9.19
N GLN A 22 1.07 4.57 -10.11
CA GLN A 22 1.96 3.95 -11.10
C GLN A 22 3.17 3.27 -10.44
N ALA A 23 3.76 3.90 -9.42
CA ALA A 23 4.86 3.31 -8.66
C ALA A 23 4.43 2.02 -7.96
N TRP A 24 3.21 1.95 -7.44
CA TRP A 24 2.65 0.73 -6.86
C TRP A 24 2.47 -0.40 -7.88
N VAL A 25 2.03 -0.09 -9.10
CA VAL A 25 1.92 -1.09 -10.18
C VAL A 25 3.29 -1.67 -10.53
N VAL A 26 4.30 -0.80 -10.75
CA VAL A 26 5.67 -1.23 -11.05
C VAL A 26 6.26 -2.05 -9.90
N PHE A 27 6.03 -1.61 -8.66
CA PHE A 27 6.49 -2.32 -7.48
C PHE A 27 5.84 -3.71 -7.35
N ALA A 28 4.53 -3.80 -7.58
CA ALA A 28 3.81 -5.06 -7.52
C ALA A 28 4.31 -6.07 -8.56
N ASP A 29 4.58 -5.60 -9.79
CA ASP A 29 5.13 -6.43 -10.86
C ASP A 29 6.55 -6.93 -10.51
N GLN A 30 7.42 -6.02 -10.05
CA GLN A 30 8.81 -6.35 -9.75
C GLN A 30 8.97 -7.28 -8.54
N PHE A 31 8.15 -7.12 -7.50
CA PHE A 31 8.30 -7.81 -6.22
C PHE A 31 7.21 -8.84 -5.94
N ALA A 32 6.42 -9.21 -6.95
CA ALA A 32 5.47 -10.31 -6.86
C ALA A 32 6.15 -11.58 -6.32
N GLY A 33 5.57 -12.17 -5.29
CA GLY A 33 6.11 -13.39 -4.65
C GLY A 33 7.35 -13.19 -3.77
N GLN A 34 7.84 -11.95 -3.60
CA GLN A 34 9.07 -11.66 -2.85
C GLN A 34 8.81 -11.03 -1.47
N LEU A 35 7.56 -10.98 -1.00
CA LEU A 35 7.20 -10.38 0.31
C LEU A 35 7.43 -11.32 1.50
N PHE A 36 7.70 -12.59 1.23
CA PHE A 36 7.85 -13.63 2.23
C PHE A 36 9.22 -14.29 2.13
N THR A 37 9.68 -14.80 3.26
CA THR A 37 10.84 -15.69 3.35
C THR A 37 10.47 -17.10 2.84
N PRO A 38 11.45 -17.99 2.58
CA PRO A 38 11.17 -19.38 2.23
C PRO A 38 10.37 -20.15 3.30
N SER A 39 10.42 -19.70 4.57
CA SER A 39 9.60 -20.24 5.67
C SER A 39 8.22 -19.59 5.78
N ASN A 40 7.79 -18.83 4.76
CA ASN A 40 6.48 -18.19 4.65
C ASN A 40 6.18 -17.11 5.72
N ALA A 41 7.22 -16.57 6.38
CA ALA A 41 7.10 -15.41 7.25
C ALA A 41 7.33 -14.11 6.45
N PRO A 42 6.60 -13.00 6.73
CA PRO A 42 6.85 -11.71 6.10
C PRO A 42 8.29 -11.27 6.27
N ASN A 43 8.93 -10.83 5.18
CA ASN A 43 10.25 -10.23 5.24
C ASN A 43 10.15 -8.71 5.42
N ALA A 44 11.30 -8.04 5.53
CA ALA A 44 11.33 -6.58 5.70
C ALA A 44 10.61 -5.82 4.58
N LEU A 45 10.73 -6.30 3.33
CA LEU A 45 10.03 -5.71 2.18
C LEU A 45 8.51 -5.87 2.31
N GLY A 46 8.04 -7.07 2.69
CA GLY A 46 6.63 -7.34 2.92
C GLY A 46 6.03 -6.44 3.99
N ILE A 47 6.70 -6.30 5.13
CA ILE A 47 6.24 -5.45 6.24
C ILE A 47 6.18 -3.98 5.82
N MET A 48 7.23 -3.49 5.15
CA MET A 48 7.28 -2.10 4.68
C MET A 48 6.22 -1.83 3.62
N ALA A 49 6.07 -2.73 2.64
CA ALA A 49 5.05 -2.62 1.61
C ALA A 49 3.65 -2.60 2.24
N ALA A 50 3.39 -3.47 3.23
CA ALA A 50 2.10 -3.52 3.92
C ALA A 50 1.80 -2.25 4.72
N ALA A 51 2.80 -1.63 5.34
CA ALA A 51 2.64 -0.36 6.05
C ALA A 51 2.40 0.83 5.09
N VAL A 52 3.23 0.98 4.07
CA VAL A 52 3.18 2.15 3.15
C VAL A 52 1.94 2.13 2.27
N SER A 53 1.45 0.94 1.89
CA SER A 53 0.24 0.79 1.07
C SER A 53 -1.06 1.16 1.80
N ARG A 54 -1.01 1.48 3.09
CA ARG A 54 -2.17 1.99 3.85
C ARG A 54 -2.42 3.48 3.65
N TRP A 55 -1.53 4.18 2.95
CA TRP A 55 -1.67 5.59 2.62
C TRP A 55 -2.28 5.78 1.23
N ASP A 56 -2.92 6.93 1.02
CA ASP A 56 -3.40 7.43 -0.27
C ASP A 56 -4.19 6.41 -1.12
N ASP A 57 -5.07 5.64 -0.48
CA ASP A 57 -5.97 4.67 -1.13
C ASP A 57 -5.24 3.59 -1.96
N ALA A 58 -3.95 3.34 -1.67
CA ALA A 58 -3.13 2.44 -2.47
C ALA A 58 -3.64 0.99 -2.49
N ARG A 59 -4.26 0.51 -1.40
CA ARG A 59 -4.87 -0.84 -1.37
C ARG A 59 -6.03 -1.00 -2.34
N GLU A 60 -6.87 0.01 -2.52
CA GLU A 60 -7.99 -0.06 -3.47
C GLU A 60 -7.46 -0.17 -4.91
N VAL A 61 -6.45 0.65 -5.24
CA VAL A 61 -5.83 0.63 -6.56
C VAL A 61 -5.09 -0.69 -6.81
N LEU A 62 -4.36 -1.19 -5.82
CA LEU A 62 -3.70 -2.50 -5.92
C LEU A 62 -4.71 -3.64 -6.05
N GLY A 63 -5.85 -3.58 -5.37
CA GLY A 63 -6.92 -4.57 -5.53
C GLY A 63 -7.43 -4.66 -6.96
N ASN A 64 -7.55 -3.52 -7.64
CA ASN A 64 -8.02 -3.45 -9.03
C ASN A 64 -6.95 -3.80 -10.06
N LEU A 65 -5.69 -3.35 -9.86
CA LEU A 65 -4.63 -3.44 -10.86
C LEU A 65 -3.67 -4.62 -10.65
N ALA A 66 -3.52 -5.10 -9.42
CA ALA A 66 -2.59 -6.16 -9.04
C ALA A 66 -3.14 -7.04 -7.90
N PRO A 67 -4.29 -7.73 -8.11
CA PRO A 67 -5.02 -8.42 -7.04
C PRO A 67 -4.20 -9.48 -6.30
N GLY A 68 -3.31 -10.21 -7.00
CA GLY A 68 -2.43 -11.20 -6.34
C GLY A 68 -1.40 -10.55 -5.39
N PHE A 69 -0.95 -9.34 -5.73
CA PHE A 69 -0.08 -8.56 -4.85
C PHE A 69 -0.86 -8.01 -3.65
N ALA A 70 -2.08 -7.51 -3.87
CA ALA A 70 -2.98 -7.07 -2.79
C ALA A 70 -3.23 -8.20 -1.78
N GLN A 71 -3.55 -9.41 -2.25
CA GLN A 71 -3.70 -10.59 -1.40
C GLN A 71 -2.42 -10.95 -0.64
N SER A 72 -1.25 -10.76 -1.26
CA SER A 72 0.04 -10.98 -0.56
C SER A 72 0.23 -10.00 0.58
N LEU A 73 -0.20 -8.74 0.42
CA LEU A 73 -0.14 -7.74 1.48
C LEU A 73 -1.15 -8.03 2.60
N GLU A 74 -2.36 -8.49 2.29
CA GLU A 74 -3.34 -8.95 3.30
C GLU A 74 -2.79 -10.11 4.13
N ARG A 75 -2.05 -11.03 3.51
CA ARG A 75 -1.34 -12.10 4.23
C ARG A 75 -0.27 -11.57 5.16
N VAL A 76 0.42 -10.48 4.80
CA VAL A 76 1.35 -9.79 5.72
C VAL A 76 0.58 -9.14 6.87
N ASP A 77 -0.55 -8.48 6.58
CA ASP A 77 -1.38 -7.83 7.58
C ASP A 77 -1.93 -8.82 8.63
N ALA A 78 -2.22 -10.06 8.22
CA ALA A 78 -2.74 -11.13 9.06
C ALA A 78 -1.66 -11.93 9.82
N ASP A 79 -0.36 -11.68 9.57
CA ASP A 79 0.70 -12.43 10.22
C ASP A 79 0.69 -12.20 11.74
N PRO A 80 0.81 -13.25 12.58
CA PRO A 80 0.70 -13.13 14.04
C PRO A 80 1.71 -12.18 14.69
N VAL A 81 2.87 -11.96 14.08
CA VAL A 81 3.91 -11.04 14.57
C VAL A 81 3.59 -9.61 14.15
N VAL A 82 3.02 -9.43 12.96
CA VAL A 82 2.77 -8.11 12.36
C VAL A 82 1.43 -7.52 12.81
N ALA A 83 0.37 -8.33 12.85
CA ALA A 83 -0.99 -7.90 13.12
C ALA A 83 -1.14 -7.09 14.43
N PRO A 84 -0.51 -7.47 15.58
CA PRO A 84 -0.60 -6.68 16.81
C PRO A 84 0.04 -5.29 16.68
N VAL A 85 1.13 -5.18 15.93
CA VAL A 85 1.81 -3.90 15.67
C VAL A 85 0.91 -3.00 14.82
N PHE A 86 0.33 -3.54 13.75
CA PHE A 86 -0.57 -2.78 12.89
C PHE A 86 -1.86 -2.39 13.61
N ALA A 87 -2.44 -3.24 14.45
CA ALA A 87 -3.60 -2.87 15.26
C ALA A 87 -3.30 -1.72 16.24
N ARG A 88 -2.08 -1.68 16.80
CA ARG A 88 -1.65 -0.59 17.69
C ARG A 88 -1.50 0.74 16.97
N HIS A 89 -0.95 0.74 15.75
CA HIS A 89 -0.62 1.97 15.01
C HIS A 89 -1.73 2.43 14.05
N TRP A 90 -2.60 1.52 13.62
CA TRP A 90 -3.76 1.77 12.78
C TRP A 90 -5.02 1.10 13.35
N PRO A 91 -5.52 1.56 14.51
CA PRO A 91 -6.63 0.90 15.21
C PRO A 91 -7.96 0.92 14.45
N GLN A 92 -8.12 1.84 13.49
CA GLN A 92 -9.32 1.94 12.66
C GLN A 92 -9.20 1.17 11.33
N TRP A 93 -8.04 0.58 11.05
CA TRP A 93 -7.83 -0.18 9.83
C TRP A 93 -8.50 -1.55 9.93
N LYS A 94 -9.52 -1.77 9.12
CA LYS A 94 -10.08 -3.11 8.91
C LYS A 94 -9.25 -3.77 7.83
N VAL A 95 -8.60 -4.89 8.18
CA VAL A 95 -7.99 -5.77 7.17
C VAL A 95 -9.10 -6.12 6.19
N SER A 96 -8.92 -5.74 4.92
CA SER A 96 -9.94 -5.92 3.88
C SER A 96 -9.84 -7.30 3.26
#